data_AF-A0A847GAZ5-F1
#
_entry.id   AF-A0A847GAZ5-F1
#
_cell.length_a   1.000
_cell.length_b   1.000
_cell.length_c   1.000
_cell.angle_alpha   90.00
_cell.angle_beta   90.00
_cell.angle_gamma   90.00
#
_symmetry.space_group_name_H-M   'P 1'
#
loop_
_entity.id
_entity.type
_entity.pdbx_description
1 polymer ?
#
loop_
_entity_poly.entity_id
_entity_poly.type
_entity_poly.pdbx_seq_one_letter_code
_entity_poly.pdbx_strand_id
1 'polypeptide(L)'
;MSNAGDAPGIPEVKKSPNSRPKGLLGGVAAWFDAAIHRGRGGGHGGSALAEIRREAPAPVQDAAQRRARNSAQGRMVIPGGVLVAGSLGGGVDAEIAGRVEGDIHVKGVLVAHKSAVVTGGVSAVSCQVDGVVEGPVTAVEDVSVGRSGRVNAEVRAGKNVDVSGCVAGNISSEARLRLLAGCVVNGDVCARVLVMEDGATLNGLCSMAAKAPPGASGLDAERS
;
A
#
# COMPACT_ATOMS: atom_id res chain seq x y z
N MET A 1 58.21 28.37 -27.24
CA MET A 1 57.15 29.40 -27.33
C MET A 1 55.92 28.85 -26.65
N SER A 2 55.72 29.35 -25.45
CA SER A 2 54.62 29.10 -24.52
C SER A 2 53.28 29.57 -25.09
N ASN A 3 52.22 28.81 -24.85
CA ASN A 3 51.04 29.39 -24.23
C ASN A 3 50.20 28.34 -23.48
N ALA A 4 50.00 28.65 -22.21
CA ALA A 4 49.02 28.07 -21.31
C ALA A 4 47.67 28.77 -21.50
N GLY A 5 46.58 28.09 -21.16
CA GLY A 5 45.22 28.63 -21.16
C GLY A 5 44.25 27.48 -20.87
N ASP A 6 44.11 27.13 -19.60
CA ASP A 6 43.03 27.56 -18.69
C ASP A 6 41.79 26.64 -18.79
N ALA A 7 41.61 25.86 -17.73
CA ALA A 7 40.48 24.98 -17.51
C ALA A 7 39.32 25.76 -16.87
N PRO A 8 38.06 25.54 -17.27
CA PRO A 8 36.93 26.17 -16.59
C PRO A 8 36.62 25.44 -15.26
N GLY A 9 36.67 26.21 -14.18
CA GLY A 9 36.40 25.78 -12.81
C GLY A 9 34.94 25.35 -12.57
N ILE A 10 34.80 24.40 -11.66
CA ILE A 10 33.53 23.87 -11.15
C ILE A 10 32.90 24.94 -10.24
N PRO A 11 31.63 25.36 -10.44
CA PRO A 11 30.99 26.30 -9.53
C PRO A 11 30.51 25.63 -8.23
N GLU A 12 30.91 26.24 -7.13
CA GLU A 12 30.61 25.92 -5.74
C GLU A 12 29.11 26.12 -5.39
N VAL A 13 28.53 25.14 -4.68
CA VAL A 13 27.14 25.14 -4.20
C VAL A 13 26.97 26.19 -3.10
N LYS A 14 26.35 27.33 -3.42
CA LYS A 14 25.86 28.31 -2.43
C LYS A 14 24.45 27.98 -1.98
N LYS A 15 24.34 27.67 -0.68
CA LYS A 15 23.10 27.49 0.08
C LYS A 15 22.34 28.82 0.11
N SER A 16 21.20 28.90 -0.57
CA SER A 16 20.33 30.07 -0.53
C SER A 16 19.42 30.04 0.71
N PRO A 17 19.43 31.09 1.57
CA PRO A 17 18.49 31.25 2.66
C PRO A 17 17.14 31.74 2.14
N ASN A 18 16.07 31.22 2.75
CA ASN A 18 14.70 31.45 2.37
C ASN A 18 14.24 32.87 2.75
N SER A 19 13.57 33.51 1.80
CA SER A 19 12.96 34.83 1.87
C SER A 19 11.71 34.86 2.74
N ARG A 20 11.59 35.86 3.62
CA ARG A 20 10.30 36.45 4.04
C ARG A 20 10.39 37.97 3.97
N PRO A 21 9.45 38.64 3.27
CA PRO A 21 9.19 40.05 3.56
C PRO A 21 7.71 40.33 3.92
N LYS A 22 7.59 41.21 4.95
CA LYS A 22 6.55 42.23 5.21
C LYS A 22 5.13 41.73 5.53
N GLY A 23 4.39 42.24 6.52
CA GLY A 23 4.53 43.28 7.55
C GLY A 23 3.41 42.99 8.58
N LEU A 24 3.45 43.47 9.82
CA LEU A 24 2.84 44.75 10.20
C LEU A 24 3.37 45.06 11.62
N LEU A 25 4.27 46.03 11.72
CA LEU A 25 4.63 46.67 12.98
C LEU A 25 3.57 47.73 13.26
N GLY A 26 2.98 47.67 14.45
CA GLY A 26 2.13 48.71 14.98
C GLY A 26 2.30 48.78 16.50
N GLY A 27 3.25 49.59 16.97
CA GLY A 27 3.09 50.31 18.23
C GLY A 27 3.60 49.66 19.52
N VAL A 28 4.92 49.43 19.66
CA VAL A 28 5.52 49.27 21.01
C VAL A 28 6.71 50.22 21.25
N ALA A 29 6.89 51.24 20.41
CA ALA A 29 8.02 52.18 20.52
C ALA A 29 7.67 53.56 21.13
N ALA A 30 6.48 53.77 21.72
CA ALA A 30 6.07 55.12 22.16
C ALA A 30 5.49 55.24 23.58
N TRP A 31 5.41 54.17 24.36
CA TRP A 31 4.79 54.23 25.70
C TRP A 31 5.76 53.97 26.86
N PHE A 32 6.93 53.40 26.59
CA PHE A 32 7.94 53.11 27.62
C PHE A 32 8.64 54.37 28.17
N ASP A 33 8.32 55.55 27.65
CA ASP A 33 8.84 56.84 28.12
C ASP A 33 7.89 57.59 29.08
N ALA A 34 6.68 57.08 29.34
CA ALA A 34 5.66 57.81 30.12
C ALA A 34 5.39 57.27 31.55
N ALA A 35 6.03 56.18 31.97
CA ALA A 35 5.65 55.46 33.21
C ALA A 35 6.59 55.65 34.41
N ILE A 36 7.69 56.42 34.30
CA ILE A 36 8.69 56.57 35.38
C ILE A 36 8.46 57.82 36.28
N HIS A 37 7.48 58.70 35.98
CA HIS A 37 7.34 59.99 36.70
C HIS A 37 5.95 60.37 37.27
N ARG A 38 5.08 59.41 37.61
CA ARG A 38 3.93 59.66 38.52
C ARG A 38 3.69 58.39 39.33
N GLY A 39 3.92 58.30 40.64
CA GLY A 39 3.79 59.33 41.67
C GLY A 39 2.42 59.21 42.34
N ARG A 40 2.38 58.45 43.45
CA ARG A 40 1.54 58.68 44.65
C ARG A 40 0.01 58.56 44.53
N GLY A 41 -0.55 57.54 45.21
CA GLY A 41 -1.79 57.69 46.00
C GLY A 41 -2.97 56.76 45.68
N GLY A 42 -3.41 56.01 46.70
CA GLY A 42 -4.84 55.86 47.03
C GLY A 42 -5.62 54.63 46.54
N GLY A 43 -5.75 53.63 47.43
CA GLY A 43 -7.04 53.19 47.98
C GLY A 43 -8.04 52.37 47.14
N HIS A 44 -8.62 51.35 47.83
CA HIS A 44 -9.81 50.53 47.50
C HIS A 44 -9.56 49.51 46.40
N GLY A 45 -9.93 48.23 46.51
CA GLY A 45 -10.79 47.50 47.43
C GLY A 45 -11.29 46.28 46.65
N GLY A 46 -11.56 45.16 47.33
CA GLY A 46 -12.47 44.13 46.82
C GLY A 46 -11.89 43.03 45.94
N SER A 47 -11.79 41.85 46.55
CA SER A 47 -12.29 40.55 46.08
C SER A 47 -11.63 39.79 44.92
N ALA A 48 -11.38 38.52 45.24
CA ALA A 48 -11.37 37.34 44.37
C ALA A 48 -10.14 37.14 43.46
N LEU A 49 -9.04 36.66 44.05
CA LEU A 49 -8.07 35.84 43.32
C LEU A 49 -8.44 34.36 43.51
N ALA A 50 -9.27 33.88 42.59
CA ALA A 50 -9.41 32.46 42.31
C ALA A 50 -8.08 31.93 41.73
N GLU A 51 -7.67 30.77 42.21
CA GLU A 51 -6.50 30.02 41.75
C GLU A 51 -6.58 29.74 40.25
N ILE A 52 -5.76 30.43 39.46
CA ILE A 52 -5.49 30.04 38.07
C ILE A 52 -4.27 29.12 38.10
N ARG A 53 -4.57 27.83 38.10
CA ARG A 53 -3.67 26.70 37.82
C ARG A 53 -2.79 27.04 36.61
N ARG A 54 -1.48 27.13 36.82
CA ARG A 54 -0.49 27.26 35.74
C ARG A 54 -0.48 25.97 34.92
N GLU A 55 -1.13 25.99 33.77
CA GLU A 55 -1.05 24.92 32.78
C GLU A 55 0.28 25.07 32.02
N ALA A 56 1.19 24.12 32.22
CA ALA A 56 2.45 24.05 31.51
C ALA A 56 2.20 23.74 30.02
N PRO A 57 2.92 24.37 29.07
CA PRO A 57 2.80 24.02 27.66
C PRO A 57 3.36 22.60 27.42
N ALA A 58 2.58 21.77 26.72
CA ALA A 58 2.92 20.39 26.40
C ALA A 58 4.24 20.24 25.61
N PRO A 59 4.97 19.12 25.77
CA PRO A 59 6.28 18.92 25.17
C PRO A 59 6.23 18.70 23.64
N VAL A 60 7.18 19.34 22.93
CA VAL A 60 7.42 19.33 21.47
C VAL A 60 7.84 17.98 20.85
N GLN A 61 7.43 16.84 21.42
CA GLN A 61 7.88 15.50 20.98
C GLN A 61 7.04 14.89 19.83
N ASP A 62 5.98 15.56 19.39
CA ASP A 62 4.96 14.99 18.50
C ASP A 62 5.37 14.97 17.00
N ALA A 63 6.34 15.80 16.57
CA ALA A 63 6.66 15.94 15.15
C ALA A 63 7.53 14.81 14.55
N ALA A 64 8.43 14.22 15.35
CA ALA A 64 9.30 13.12 14.90
C ALA A 64 8.57 11.77 14.88
N GLN A 65 7.69 11.53 15.87
CA GLN A 65 6.87 10.32 15.93
C GLN A 65 5.81 10.27 14.83
N ARG A 66 5.24 11.41 14.42
CA ARG A 66 4.35 11.48 13.26
C ARG A 66 5.04 11.13 11.94
N ARG A 67 6.33 11.46 11.78
CA ARG A 67 7.09 11.13 10.55
C ARG A 67 7.44 9.65 10.46
N ALA A 68 7.87 9.03 11.56
CA ALA A 68 8.21 7.61 11.60
C ALA A 68 6.97 6.69 11.47
N ARG A 69 5.82 7.13 11.98
CA ARG A 69 4.56 6.39 11.83
C ARG A 69 3.99 6.47 10.40
N ASN A 70 4.29 7.55 9.66
CA ASN A 70 3.80 7.76 8.31
C ASN A 70 4.63 7.03 7.22
N SER A 71 5.89 6.66 7.49
CA SER A 71 6.73 5.94 6.52
C SER A 71 6.44 4.44 6.42
N ALA A 72 5.69 3.87 7.37
CA ALA A 72 5.30 2.46 7.39
C ALA A 72 3.99 2.17 6.62
N GLN A 73 3.33 3.20 6.10
CA GLN A 73 2.06 3.13 5.37
C GLN A 73 2.21 3.58 3.91
N GLY A 74 3.39 3.39 3.32
CA GLY A 74 3.59 3.67 1.90
C GLY A 74 2.77 2.71 1.05
N ARG A 75 2.20 3.18 -0.06
CA ARG A 75 1.68 2.32 -1.12
C ARG A 75 2.58 2.50 -2.33
N MET A 76 3.00 1.40 -2.94
CA MET A 76 3.70 1.47 -4.23
C MET A 76 2.66 1.70 -5.32
N VAL A 77 2.81 2.74 -6.13
CA VAL A 77 1.88 3.03 -7.23
C VAL A 77 2.66 3.15 -8.52
N ILE A 78 2.33 2.31 -9.50
CA ILE A 78 2.84 2.38 -10.87
C ILE A 78 1.69 2.92 -11.73
N PRO A 79 1.71 4.22 -12.08
CA PRO A 79 0.64 4.81 -12.89
C PRO A 79 0.65 4.25 -14.32
N GLY A 80 -0.47 4.43 -15.02
CA GLY A 80 -0.57 4.08 -16.43
C GLY A 80 0.47 4.81 -17.28
N GLY A 81 0.98 4.14 -18.31
CA GLY A 81 2.03 4.69 -19.19
C GLY A 81 3.45 4.54 -18.66
N VAL A 82 3.64 4.04 -17.44
CA VAL A 82 4.96 3.66 -16.92
C VAL A 82 5.28 2.23 -17.34
N LEU A 83 6.49 2.04 -17.87
CA LEU A 83 7.09 0.72 -18.09
C LEU A 83 8.15 0.49 -17.02
N VAL A 84 8.03 -0.61 -16.28
CA VAL A 84 9.06 -1.08 -15.36
C VAL A 84 9.64 -2.38 -15.89
N ALA A 85 10.94 -2.42 -16.11
CA ALA A 85 11.66 -3.63 -16.48
C ALA A 85 12.55 -4.08 -15.32
N GLY A 86 12.45 -5.36 -14.93
CA GLY A 86 13.17 -5.98 -13.82
C GLY A 86 12.25 -6.48 -12.70
N SER A 87 12.85 -6.94 -11.60
CA SER A 87 12.11 -7.46 -10.45
C SER A 87 11.61 -6.34 -9.54
N LEU A 88 10.32 -6.34 -9.25
CA LEU A 88 9.64 -5.37 -8.39
C LEU A 88 9.40 -5.97 -7.00
N GLY A 89 10.04 -5.42 -5.97
CA GLY A 89 9.91 -5.87 -4.59
C GLY A 89 9.25 -4.82 -3.69
N GLY A 90 8.28 -5.21 -2.87
CA GLY A 90 7.59 -4.30 -1.95
C GLY A 90 7.18 -4.96 -0.62
N GLY A 91 7.44 -4.29 0.49
CA GLY A 91 6.97 -4.71 1.82
C GLY A 91 5.55 -4.26 2.16
N VAL A 92 4.89 -3.54 1.24
CA VAL A 92 3.63 -2.83 1.43
C VAL A 92 2.71 -3.07 0.22
N ASP A 93 1.48 -2.60 0.30
CA ASP A 93 0.51 -2.71 -0.78
C ASP A 93 0.99 -2.04 -2.08
N ALA A 94 0.59 -2.61 -3.21
CA ALA A 94 0.99 -2.18 -4.53
C ALA A 94 -0.22 -1.98 -5.45
N GLU A 95 -0.25 -0.85 -6.17
CA GLU A 95 -1.16 -0.60 -7.28
C GLU A 95 -0.37 -0.48 -8.56
N ILE A 96 -0.84 -1.18 -9.59
CA ILE A 96 -0.21 -1.20 -10.89
C ILE A 96 -1.28 -0.89 -11.91
N ALA A 97 -1.09 0.20 -12.65
CA ALA A 97 -1.85 0.55 -13.83
C ALA A 97 -0.95 0.60 -15.08
N GLY A 98 0.38 0.58 -14.92
CA GLY A 98 1.36 0.55 -16.00
C GLY A 98 1.73 -0.87 -16.44
N ARG A 99 2.84 -0.98 -17.19
CA ARG A 99 3.41 -2.24 -17.66
C ARG A 99 4.58 -2.66 -16.77
N VAL A 100 4.60 -3.92 -16.36
CA VAL A 100 5.71 -4.50 -15.59
C VAL A 100 6.23 -5.73 -16.31
N GLU A 101 7.51 -5.70 -16.65
CA GLU A 101 8.25 -6.79 -17.28
C GLU A 101 9.24 -7.36 -16.27
N GLY A 102 8.88 -8.46 -15.64
CA GLY A 102 9.68 -9.13 -14.61
C GLY A 102 8.83 -9.60 -13.43
N ASP A 103 9.51 -10.17 -12.43
CA ASP A 103 8.84 -10.77 -11.29
C ASP A 103 8.42 -9.72 -10.25
N ILE A 104 7.21 -9.87 -9.71
CA ILE A 104 6.64 -9.02 -8.67
C ILE A 104 6.58 -9.82 -7.38
N HIS A 105 7.24 -9.32 -6.33
CA HIS A 105 7.15 -9.90 -4.98
C HIS A 105 6.70 -8.85 -3.98
N VAL A 106 5.47 -8.97 -3.50
CA VAL A 106 4.82 -8.01 -2.62
C VAL A 106 4.34 -8.70 -1.33
N LYS A 107 4.70 -8.18 -0.17
CA LYS A 107 4.26 -8.73 1.14
C LYS A 107 2.91 -8.20 1.62
N GLY A 108 2.14 -7.57 0.73
CA GLY A 108 0.83 -7.00 1.01
C GLY A 108 -0.17 -7.31 -0.10
N VAL A 109 -1.14 -6.42 -0.28
CA VAL A 109 -2.16 -6.52 -1.32
C VAL A 109 -1.63 -5.94 -2.63
N LEU A 110 -1.68 -6.73 -3.69
CA LEU A 110 -1.40 -6.28 -5.05
C LEU A 110 -2.71 -6.04 -5.80
N VAL A 111 -2.86 -4.86 -6.40
CA VAL A 111 -3.99 -4.50 -7.26
C VAL A 111 -3.46 -4.16 -8.65
N ALA A 112 -3.74 -5.02 -9.62
CA ALA A 112 -3.48 -4.77 -11.04
C ALA A 112 -4.74 -4.19 -11.68
N HIS A 113 -4.75 -2.88 -11.94
CA HIS A 113 -5.87 -2.19 -12.57
C HIS A 113 -6.06 -2.62 -14.03
N LYS A 114 -7.15 -2.14 -14.65
CA LYS A 114 -7.56 -2.49 -16.03
C LYS A 114 -6.49 -2.28 -17.10
N SER A 115 -5.67 -1.24 -16.97
CA SER A 115 -4.59 -0.94 -17.92
C SER A 115 -3.28 -1.65 -17.59
N ALA A 116 -3.23 -2.39 -16.48
CA ALA A 116 -2.04 -3.10 -16.07
C ALA A 116 -1.73 -4.25 -17.03
N VAL A 117 -0.46 -4.35 -17.40
CA VAL A 117 0.07 -5.49 -18.15
C VAL A 117 1.27 -6.00 -17.38
N VAL A 118 1.16 -7.19 -16.81
CA VAL A 118 2.24 -7.82 -16.05
C VAL A 118 2.71 -9.04 -16.81
N THR A 119 3.98 -9.05 -17.19
CA THR A 119 4.64 -10.21 -17.82
C THR A 119 5.73 -10.69 -16.88
N GLY A 120 5.51 -11.80 -16.19
CA GLY A 120 6.40 -12.32 -15.16
C GLY A 120 5.66 -12.99 -14.00
N GLY A 121 6.40 -13.58 -13.06
CA GLY A 121 5.83 -14.22 -11.89
C GLY A 121 5.31 -13.21 -10.88
N VAL A 122 4.12 -13.45 -10.34
CA VAL A 122 3.50 -12.59 -9.32
C VAL A 122 3.39 -13.37 -8.01
N SER A 123 3.98 -12.82 -6.95
CA SER A 123 3.91 -13.35 -5.59
C SER A 123 3.40 -12.26 -4.65
N ALA A 124 2.23 -12.48 -4.04
CA ALA A 124 1.59 -11.52 -3.15
C ALA A 124 0.97 -12.20 -1.91
N VAL A 125 0.54 -11.43 -0.90
CA VAL A 125 -0.32 -11.97 0.16
C VAL A 125 -1.73 -12.15 -0.38
N SER A 126 -2.29 -11.08 -0.96
CA SER A 126 -3.56 -11.09 -1.68
C SER A 126 -3.40 -10.38 -3.01
N CYS A 127 -4.12 -10.85 -4.04
CA CYS A 127 -4.01 -10.32 -5.40
C CYS A 127 -5.39 -10.00 -5.97
N GLN A 128 -5.55 -8.80 -6.54
CA GLN A 128 -6.69 -8.40 -7.34
C GLN A 128 -6.24 -8.05 -8.75
N VAL A 129 -6.81 -8.74 -9.74
CA VAL A 129 -6.44 -8.60 -11.15
C VAL A 129 -7.64 -8.14 -11.96
N ASP A 130 -7.61 -6.88 -12.37
CA ASP A 130 -8.55 -6.28 -13.32
C ASP A 130 -7.91 -6.07 -14.71
N GLY A 131 -6.59 -6.22 -14.84
CA GLY A 131 -5.81 -6.09 -16.08
C GLY A 131 -5.38 -7.43 -16.70
N VAL A 132 -4.24 -7.42 -17.41
CA VAL A 132 -3.67 -8.62 -18.06
C VAL A 132 -2.44 -9.09 -17.29
N VAL A 133 -2.42 -10.38 -16.94
CA VAL A 133 -1.27 -11.03 -16.28
C VAL A 133 -0.86 -12.26 -17.09
N GLU A 134 0.38 -12.25 -17.55
CA GLU A 134 1.04 -13.33 -18.28
C GLU A 134 2.20 -13.84 -17.43
N GLY A 135 1.95 -14.89 -16.66
CA GLY A 135 2.91 -15.48 -15.76
C GLY A 135 2.27 -16.00 -14.47
N PRO A 136 2.95 -16.91 -13.76
CA PRO A 136 2.36 -17.62 -12.62
C PRO A 136 1.98 -16.66 -11.50
N VAL A 137 0.77 -16.80 -10.98
CA VAL A 137 0.26 -15.99 -9.87
C VAL A 137 0.18 -16.85 -8.62
N THR A 138 0.93 -16.49 -7.58
CA THR A 138 0.92 -17.16 -6.28
C THR A 138 0.53 -16.16 -5.20
N ALA A 139 -0.61 -16.42 -4.54
CA ALA A 139 -1.03 -15.67 -3.36
C ALA A 139 -1.10 -16.58 -2.13
N VAL A 140 -0.69 -16.05 -0.99
CA VAL A 140 -0.77 -16.76 0.29
C VAL A 140 -2.22 -16.86 0.78
N GLU A 141 -3.02 -15.84 0.51
CA GLU A 141 -4.41 -15.75 0.92
C GLU A 141 -5.34 -15.81 -0.29
N ASP A 142 -5.88 -14.66 -0.69
CA ASP A 142 -6.97 -14.58 -1.65
C ASP A 142 -6.51 -14.08 -3.01
N VAL A 143 -7.09 -14.64 -4.07
CA VAL A 143 -6.93 -14.14 -5.45
C VAL A 143 -8.30 -13.77 -5.99
N SER A 144 -8.42 -12.57 -6.53
CA SER A 144 -9.62 -12.12 -7.23
C SER A 144 -9.28 -11.70 -8.65
N VAL A 145 -9.97 -12.27 -9.62
CA VAL A 145 -9.91 -11.87 -11.03
C VAL A 145 -11.20 -11.13 -11.33
N GLY A 146 -11.10 -9.82 -11.52
CA GLY A 146 -12.23 -8.97 -11.85
C GLY A 146 -12.75 -9.21 -13.27
N ARG A 147 -13.86 -8.57 -13.64
CA ARG A 147 -14.55 -8.79 -14.92
C ARG A 147 -13.68 -8.50 -16.15
N SER A 148 -12.80 -7.50 -16.08
CA SER A 148 -11.85 -7.19 -17.16
C SER A 148 -10.53 -7.96 -17.04
N GLY A 149 -10.34 -8.69 -15.93
CA GLY A 149 -9.14 -9.45 -15.66
C GLY A 149 -8.94 -10.59 -16.65
N ARG A 150 -7.73 -10.69 -17.18
CA ARG A 150 -7.27 -11.80 -18.01
C ARG A 150 -5.99 -12.36 -17.44
N VAL A 151 -6.02 -13.61 -17.02
CA VAL A 151 -4.84 -14.31 -16.51
C VAL A 151 -4.54 -15.46 -17.45
N ASN A 152 -3.32 -15.48 -18.00
CA ASN A 152 -2.83 -16.54 -18.88
C ASN A 152 -1.65 -17.25 -18.21
N ALA A 153 -1.94 -18.06 -17.19
CA ALA A 153 -0.96 -18.80 -16.40
C ALA A 153 -1.64 -19.69 -15.34
N GLU A 154 -0.82 -20.39 -14.56
CA GLU A 154 -1.25 -21.05 -13.34
C GLU A 154 -1.53 -20.03 -12.22
N VAL A 155 -2.65 -20.22 -11.51
CA VAL A 155 -3.06 -19.41 -10.35
C VAL A 155 -3.09 -20.31 -9.11
N ARG A 156 -2.32 -19.94 -8.08
CA ARG A 156 -2.25 -20.65 -6.79
C ARG A 156 -2.66 -19.70 -5.67
N ALA A 157 -3.63 -20.11 -4.85
CA ALA A 157 -4.09 -19.36 -3.69
C ALA A 157 -4.19 -20.26 -2.45
N GLY A 158 -3.62 -19.82 -1.33
CA GLY A 158 -3.70 -20.54 -0.06
C GLY A 158 -5.05 -20.43 0.65
N LYS A 159 -5.95 -19.53 0.21
CA LYS A 159 -7.33 -19.43 0.71
C LYS A 159 -8.31 -19.43 -0.46
N ASN A 160 -8.94 -18.30 -0.74
CA ASN A 160 -10.07 -18.25 -1.67
C ASN A 160 -9.64 -17.71 -3.04
N VAL A 161 -10.36 -18.14 -4.07
CA VAL A 161 -10.21 -17.62 -5.43
C VAL A 161 -11.57 -17.20 -5.95
N ASP A 162 -11.70 -15.95 -6.37
CA ASP A 162 -12.91 -15.43 -6.99
C ASP A 162 -12.62 -15.04 -8.44
N VAL A 163 -13.37 -15.57 -9.39
CA VAL A 163 -13.15 -15.31 -10.82
C VAL A 163 -14.41 -14.73 -11.44
N SER A 164 -14.33 -13.50 -11.95
CA SER A 164 -15.39 -12.85 -12.74
C SER A 164 -14.95 -12.49 -14.17
N GLY A 165 -13.68 -12.72 -14.50
CA GLY A 165 -13.10 -12.48 -15.83
C GLY A 165 -12.75 -13.76 -16.57
N CYS A 166 -11.62 -13.74 -17.29
CA CYS A 166 -11.13 -14.88 -18.05
C CYS A 166 -9.81 -15.42 -17.48
N VAL A 167 -9.73 -16.73 -17.27
CA VAL A 167 -8.50 -17.41 -16.86
C VAL A 167 -8.20 -18.52 -17.85
N ALA A 168 -7.02 -18.49 -18.46
CA ALA A 168 -6.49 -19.55 -19.29
C ALA A 168 -5.28 -20.17 -18.57
N GLY A 169 -5.49 -21.35 -18.00
CA GLY A 169 -4.51 -22.03 -17.16
C GLY A 169 -5.15 -22.68 -15.94
N ASN A 170 -4.31 -23.36 -15.15
CA ASN A 170 -4.79 -24.16 -14.03
C ASN A 170 -4.99 -23.29 -12.78
N ILE A 171 -6.03 -23.58 -12.00
CA ILE A 171 -6.33 -22.87 -10.75
C ILE A 171 -6.25 -23.85 -9.58
N SER A 172 -5.46 -23.52 -8.56
CA SER A 172 -5.35 -24.27 -7.32
C SER A 172 -5.75 -23.38 -6.15
N SER A 173 -6.81 -23.75 -5.43
CA SER A 173 -7.27 -23.11 -4.20
C SER A 173 -7.28 -24.12 -3.05
N GLU A 174 -6.71 -23.75 -1.91
CA GLU A 174 -6.75 -24.60 -0.71
C GLU A 174 -8.06 -24.50 0.07
N ALA A 175 -8.94 -23.56 -0.25
CA ALA A 175 -10.23 -23.40 0.40
C ALA A 175 -11.39 -23.36 -0.62
N ARG A 176 -11.80 -22.17 -1.04
CA ARG A 176 -12.98 -21.97 -1.88
C ARG A 176 -12.63 -21.32 -3.20
N LEU A 177 -13.07 -21.92 -4.31
CA LEU A 177 -13.08 -21.33 -5.64
C LEU A 177 -14.52 -20.89 -5.96
N ARG A 178 -14.73 -19.61 -6.23
CA ARG A 178 -15.99 -19.04 -6.72
C ARG A 178 -15.82 -18.57 -8.15
N LEU A 179 -16.63 -19.13 -9.03
CA LEU A 179 -16.77 -18.73 -10.41
C LEU A 179 -18.02 -17.86 -10.52
N LEU A 180 -17.82 -16.56 -10.67
CA LEU A 180 -18.86 -15.54 -10.69
C LEU A 180 -19.52 -15.47 -12.08
N ALA A 181 -20.66 -14.79 -12.15
CA ALA A 181 -21.48 -14.75 -13.36
C ALA A 181 -20.71 -14.28 -14.62
N GLY A 182 -20.77 -15.08 -15.68
CA GLY A 182 -20.15 -14.78 -16.98
C GLY A 182 -18.64 -14.99 -17.08
N CYS A 183 -18.00 -15.58 -16.06
CA CYS A 183 -16.56 -15.88 -16.14
C CYS A 183 -16.26 -17.04 -17.09
N VAL A 184 -15.05 -17.09 -17.64
CA VAL A 184 -14.57 -18.20 -18.47
C VAL A 184 -13.24 -18.70 -17.94
N VAL A 185 -13.21 -19.95 -17.48
CA VAL A 185 -11.99 -20.64 -17.06
C VAL A 185 -11.69 -21.75 -18.04
N ASN A 186 -10.53 -21.69 -18.69
CA ASN A 186 -10.01 -22.70 -19.60
C ASN A 186 -8.76 -23.34 -18.96
N GLY A 187 -8.92 -24.50 -18.35
CA GLY A 187 -7.87 -25.19 -17.62
C GLY A 187 -8.41 -26.02 -16.47
N ASP A 188 -7.52 -26.74 -15.81
CA ASP A 188 -7.89 -27.63 -14.72
C ASP A 188 -8.01 -26.86 -13.40
N VAL A 189 -9.01 -27.20 -12.60
CA VAL A 189 -9.26 -26.53 -11.31
C VAL A 189 -9.20 -27.53 -10.16
N CYS A 190 -8.48 -27.14 -9.13
CA CYS A 190 -8.33 -27.89 -7.88
C CYS A 190 -8.80 -27.01 -6.72
N ALA A 191 -9.88 -27.39 -6.03
CA ALA A 191 -10.41 -26.66 -4.88
C ALA A 191 -11.04 -27.59 -3.84
N ARG A 192 -11.27 -27.14 -2.60
CA ARG A 192 -12.07 -27.93 -1.63
C ARG A 192 -13.56 -27.71 -1.82
N VAL A 193 -13.92 -26.46 -2.12
CA VAL A 193 -15.30 -26.03 -2.35
C VAL A 193 -15.30 -25.24 -3.65
N LEU A 194 -16.09 -25.67 -4.63
CA LEU A 194 -16.34 -24.96 -5.87
C LEU A 194 -17.77 -24.44 -5.84
N VAL A 195 -17.93 -23.14 -6.05
CA VAL A 195 -19.24 -22.48 -6.22
C VAL A 195 -19.25 -21.85 -7.60
N MET A 196 -20.29 -22.12 -8.39
CA MET A 196 -20.46 -21.55 -9.72
C MET A 196 -21.76 -20.75 -9.75
N GLU A 197 -21.68 -19.49 -10.17
CA GLU A 197 -22.83 -18.65 -10.45
C GLU A 197 -23.35 -18.87 -11.89
N ASP A 198 -24.54 -18.33 -12.17
CA ASP A 198 -25.15 -18.45 -13.49
C ASP A 198 -24.30 -17.79 -14.59
N GLY A 199 -24.16 -18.48 -15.72
CA GLY A 199 -23.33 -18.07 -16.85
C GLY A 199 -21.82 -18.27 -16.66
N ALA A 200 -21.35 -18.82 -15.54
CA ALA A 200 -19.95 -19.21 -15.40
C ALA A 200 -19.61 -20.44 -16.27
N THR A 201 -18.51 -20.37 -17.02
CA THR A 201 -18.02 -21.47 -17.86
C THR A 201 -16.70 -22.00 -17.34
N LEU A 202 -16.62 -23.31 -17.15
CA LEU A 202 -15.39 -24.03 -16.79
C LEU A 202 -15.12 -25.10 -17.86
N ASN A 203 -14.01 -24.95 -18.57
CA ASN A 203 -13.54 -25.87 -19.60
C ASN A 203 -12.25 -26.53 -19.13
N GLY A 204 -12.37 -27.70 -18.50
CA GLY A 204 -11.22 -28.47 -18.00
C GLY A 204 -11.64 -29.51 -16.95
N LEU A 205 -10.64 -30.16 -16.34
CA LEU A 205 -10.89 -31.10 -15.27
C LEU A 205 -11.10 -30.36 -13.95
N CYS A 206 -12.17 -30.69 -13.23
CA CYS A 206 -12.37 -30.24 -11.86
C CYS A 206 -12.00 -31.37 -10.90
N SER A 207 -10.99 -31.16 -10.06
CA SER A 207 -10.61 -32.06 -8.98
C SER A 207 -10.91 -31.42 -7.63
N MET A 208 -11.72 -32.10 -6.81
CA MET A 208 -12.08 -31.59 -5.49
C MET A 208 -11.13 -32.19 -4.45
N ALA A 209 -10.18 -31.39 -3.98
CA ALA A 209 -9.20 -31.82 -2.99
C ALA A 209 -9.85 -31.88 -1.59
N ALA A 210 -10.42 -33.03 -1.23
CA ALA A 210 -10.83 -33.26 0.15
C ALA A 210 -9.58 -33.24 1.04
N LYS A 211 -9.56 -32.39 2.07
CA LYS A 211 -8.56 -32.54 3.13
C LYS A 211 -8.97 -33.83 3.81
N ALA A 212 -8.09 -34.83 3.84
CA ALA A 212 -8.28 -35.90 4.80
C ALA A 212 -8.54 -35.25 6.17
N PRO A 213 -9.65 -35.53 6.87
CA PRO A 213 -9.91 -34.92 8.16
C PRO A 213 -8.72 -35.23 9.08
N PRO A 214 -8.11 -34.20 9.71
CA PRO A 214 -7.04 -34.42 10.67
C PRO A 214 -7.65 -35.13 11.89
N GLY A 215 -7.64 -36.47 11.89
CA GLY A 215 -8.21 -37.28 12.95
C GLY A 215 -8.74 -38.67 12.58
N ALA A 216 -8.72 -39.09 11.31
CA ALA A 216 -9.19 -40.43 10.91
C ALA A 216 -8.06 -41.48 10.77
N SER A 217 -7.02 -41.39 11.60
CA SER A 217 -5.96 -42.40 11.70
C SER A 217 -5.78 -42.81 13.17
N GLY A 218 -6.63 -43.73 13.64
CA GLY A 218 -6.44 -44.37 14.94
C GLY A 218 -7.74 -44.69 15.67
N LEU A 219 -8.59 -45.59 15.14
CA LEU A 219 -9.68 -46.22 15.90
C LEU A 219 -9.90 -47.68 15.43
N ASP A 220 -8.82 -48.47 15.39
CA ASP A 220 -8.88 -49.89 15.01
C ASP A 220 -7.62 -50.67 15.46
N ALA A 221 -7.33 -50.60 16.76
CA ALA A 221 -6.59 -51.60 17.55
C ALA A 221 -6.96 -51.27 19.02
N GLU A 222 -7.65 -52.07 19.83
CA GLU A 222 -7.59 -53.50 20.09
C GLU A 222 -8.95 -53.92 20.66
N ARG A 223 -9.59 -54.93 20.06
CA ARG A 223 -10.58 -55.77 20.74
C ARG A 223 -10.15 -57.20 20.49
N SER A 224 -9.36 -57.77 21.39
CA SER A 224 -9.08 -59.20 21.53
C SER A 224 -8.56 -59.48 22.93
#